data_AF-K1S331-F1
#
_entry.id   AF-K1S331-F1
#
_cell.length_a   1.000
_cell.length_b   1.000
_cell.length_c   1.000
_cell.angle_alpha   90.00
_cell.angle_beta   90.00
_cell.angle_gamma   90.00
#
_symmetry.space_group_name_H-M   'P 1'
#
loop_
_entity.id
_entity.type
_entity.pdbx_description
1 polymer ?
#
loop_
_entity_poly.entity_id
_entity_poly.type
_entity_poly.pdbx_seq_one_letter_code
_entity_poly.pdbx_strand_id
1 'polypeptide(L)' 'KAWIAQNKGVSLGSDAFFPFGDNIERAHKSGVEYIAEAGGSIRDDNVIDTCDKYGIAMAFTHVRLFHH' A
#
# COMPACT_ATOMS: atom_id res chain seq x y z
N LYS A 1 -1.38 -21.16 7.22
CA LYS A 1 -2.12 -19.96 6.75
C LYS A 1 -2.93 -19.28 7.87
N ALA A 2 -3.63 -20.04 8.73
CA ALA A 2 -4.46 -19.49 9.82
C ALA A 2 -3.72 -18.53 10.78
N TRP A 3 -2.41 -18.74 11.02
CA TRP A 3 -1.61 -17.86 11.86
C TRP A 3 -1.38 -16.47 11.24
N ILE A 4 -0.94 -16.42 9.97
CA ILE A 4 -0.65 -15.15 9.27
C ILE A 4 -1.91 -14.29 9.12
N ALA A 5 -3.08 -14.92 8.93
CA ALA A 5 -4.36 -14.21 8.82
C ALA A 5 -4.79 -13.48 10.11
N GLN A 6 -4.13 -13.71 11.24
CA GLN A 6 -4.39 -13.00 12.50
C GLN A 6 -3.62 -11.69 12.62
N ASN A 7 -2.67 -11.43 11.72
CA ASN A 7 -1.86 -10.22 11.75
C ASN A 7 -2.69 -8.99 11.37
N LYS A 8 -2.59 -7.90 12.14
CA LYS A 8 -3.41 -6.68 12.00
C LYS A 8 -2.59 -5.44 12.38
N GLY A 9 -3.07 -4.26 11.98
CA GLY A 9 -2.43 -2.98 12.31
C GLY A 9 -1.04 -2.78 11.69
N VAL A 10 -0.71 -3.48 10.60
CA VAL A 10 0.60 -3.34 9.96
C VAL A 10 0.63 -2.04 9.14
N SER A 11 1.75 -1.33 9.23
CA SER A 11 2.06 -0.18 8.39
C SER A 11 3.08 -0.57 7.31
N LEU A 12 2.88 -0.08 6.09
CA LEU A 12 3.74 -0.35 4.94
C LEU A 12 4.20 0.96 4.32
N GLY A 13 5.51 1.10 4.12
CA GLY A 13 6.12 2.23 3.43
C GLY A 13 6.76 1.78 2.12
N SER A 14 6.52 2.52 1.04
CA SER A 14 7.19 2.35 -0.25
C SER A 14 8.11 3.53 -0.53
N ASP A 15 9.33 3.26 -0.99
CA ASP A 15 10.30 4.29 -1.37
C ASP A 15 9.92 4.97 -2.70
N ALA A 16 9.13 4.29 -3.53
CA ALA A 16 8.62 4.75 -4.81
C ALA A 16 7.09 4.56 -4.90
N PHE A 17 6.50 4.94 -6.04
CA PHE A 17 5.07 4.75 -6.28
C PHE A 17 4.71 3.29 -6.57
N PHE A 18 3.47 2.90 -6.29
CA PHE A 18 2.90 1.62 -6.71
C PHE A 18 2.33 1.73 -8.12
N PRO A 19 2.74 0.85 -9.07
CA PRO A 19 2.26 0.93 -10.44
C PRO A 19 0.82 0.40 -10.59
N PHE A 20 0.39 -0.53 -9.73
CA PHE A 20 -0.91 -1.20 -9.80
C PHE A 20 -1.42 -1.61 -8.39
N GLY A 21 -2.74 -1.81 -8.27
CA GLY A 21 -3.40 -2.22 -7.02
C GLY A 21 -3.04 -3.63 -6.51
N ASP A 22 -2.34 -4.46 -7.29
CA ASP A 22 -1.90 -5.80 -6.86
C ASP A 22 -0.95 -5.76 -5.65
N ASN A 23 -0.14 -4.70 -5.54
CA ASN A 23 0.69 -4.41 -4.38
C ASN A 23 -0.15 -4.26 -3.10
N ILE A 24 -1.30 -3.58 -3.21
CA ILE A 24 -2.25 -3.38 -2.11
C ILE A 24 -2.95 -4.69 -1.76
N GLU A 25 -3.37 -5.48 -2.75
CA GLU A 25 -3.96 -6.81 -2.50
C GLU A 25 -2.98 -7.74 -1.78
N ARG A 26 -1.70 -7.66 -2.14
CA ARG A 26 -0.65 -8.44 -1.48
C ARG A 26 -0.41 -7.95 -0.06
N ALA A 27 -0.37 -6.63 0.16
CA ALA A 27 -0.19 -6.01 1.47
C ALA A 27 -1.34 -6.37 2.42
N HIS A 28 -2.59 -6.31 1.95
CA HIS A 28 -3.78 -6.68 2.72
C HIS A 28 -3.71 -8.10 3.28
N LYS A 29 -3.22 -9.07 2.48
CA LYS A 29 -3.01 -10.47 2.93
C LYS A 29 -2.02 -10.63 4.08
N SER A 30 -1.25 -9.58 4.39
CA SER A 30 -0.29 -9.51 5.48
C SER A 30 -0.75 -8.65 6.66
N GLY A 31 -2.01 -8.17 6.67
CA GLY A 31 -2.57 -7.40 7.78
C GLY A 31 -2.28 -5.90 7.72
N VAL A 32 -1.95 -5.38 6.53
CA VAL A 32 -1.70 -3.96 6.33
C VAL A 32 -3.00 -3.17 6.40
N GLU A 33 -2.99 -2.12 7.22
CA GLU A 33 -4.08 -1.17 7.43
C GLU A 33 -3.67 0.27 7.08
N TYR A 34 -2.36 0.53 6.97
CA TYR A 34 -1.80 1.86 6.70
C TYR A 34 -0.69 1.78 5.65
N ILE A 35 -0.74 2.64 4.65
CA ILE A 35 0.24 2.71 3.55
C ILE A 35 0.74 4.14 3.37
N ALA A 36 2.05 4.31 3.19
CA ALA A 36 2.67 5.55 2.75
C ALA A 36 3.55 5.29 1.51
N GLU A 37 3.37 6.09 0.46
CA GLU A 37 4.15 5.98 -0.76
C GLU A 37 4.40 7.35 -1.41
N ALA A 38 5.30 7.41 -2.39
CA ALA A 38 5.62 8.68 -3.06
C ALA A 38 4.44 9.25 -3.88
N GLY A 39 3.61 8.38 -4.47
CA GLY A 39 2.60 8.74 -5.47
C GLY A 39 3.23 9.14 -6.82
N GLY A 40 2.38 9.34 -7.84
CA GLY A 40 2.80 9.73 -9.18
C GLY A 40 2.73 8.60 -10.22
N SER A 41 2.02 7.51 -9.93
CA SER A 41 1.67 6.52 -10.96
C SER A 41 0.61 7.10 -11.90
N ILE A 42 0.63 6.68 -13.17
CA ILE A 42 -0.48 6.96 -14.10
C ILE A 42 -1.78 6.31 -13.61
N ARG A 43 -1.68 5.31 -12.74
CA ARG A 43 -2.81 4.50 -12.23
C ARG A 43 -3.03 4.68 -10.73
N ASP A 44 -2.66 5.84 -10.17
CA ASP A 44 -2.91 6.12 -8.74
C ASP A 44 -4.38 5.93 -8.38
N ASP A 45 -5.34 6.32 -9.25
CA ASP A 45 -6.77 6.08 -9.04
C ASP A 45 -7.09 4.61 -8.75
N ASN A 46 -6.49 3.68 -9.50
CA ASN A 46 -6.71 2.25 -9.30
C ASN A 46 -6.11 1.76 -7.96
N VAL A 47 -4.98 2.34 -7.55
CA VAL A 47 -4.32 2.02 -6.29
C VAL A 47 -5.15 2.54 -5.10
N ILE A 48 -5.67 3.76 -5.19
CA ILE A 48 -6.56 4.39 -4.21
C ILE A 48 -7.85 3.59 -4.07
N ASP A 49 -8.52 3.27 -5.19
CA ASP A 49 -9.73 2.44 -5.20
C ASP A 49 -9.51 1.08 -4.51
N THR A 50 -8.32 0.50 -4.70
CA THR A 50 -7.97 -0.77 -4.06
C THR A 50 -7.74 -0.61 -2.56
N CYS A 51 -7.17 0.52 -2.11
CA CYS A 51 -7.06 0.83 -0.68
C CYS A 51 -8.43 1.02 -0.04
N ASP A 52 -9.31 1.80 -0.67
CA ASP A 52 -10.67 2.06 -0.21
C ASP A 52 -11.49 0.77 -0.11
N LYS A 53 -11.37 -0.12 -1.10
CA LYS A 53 -11.99 -1.46 -1.08
C LYS A 53 -11.64 -2.26 0.17
N TYR A 54 -10.43 -2.13 0.70
CA TYR A 54 -9.96 -2.86 1.89
C TYR A 54 -9.98 -2.03 3.18
N GLY A 55 -10.41 -0.77 3.12
CA GLY A 55 -10.38 0.15 4.25
C GLY A 55 -8.96 0.47 4.73
N ILE A 56 -7.99 0.48 3.81
CA ILE A 56 -6.59 0.81 4.10
C ILE A 56 -6.41 2.32 3.99
N ALA A 57 -5.89 2.94 5.04
CA ALA A 57 -5.53 4.36 4.99
C ALA A 57 -4.25 4.53 4.16
N MET A 58 -4.30 5.38 3.13
CA MET A 58 -3.16 5.67 2.26
C MET A 58 -2.76 7.14 2.35
N ALA A 59 -1.44 7.41 2.35
CA ALA A 59 -0.88 8.75 2.30
C ALA A 59 0.18 8.88 1.21
N PHE A 60 0.05 9.91 0.37
CA PHE A 60 1.10 10.31 -0.57
C PHE A 60 2.09 11.25 0.10
N THR A 61 3.38 10.90 0.05
CA THR A 61 4.47 11.67 0.66
C THR A 61 5.04 12.72 -0.30
N HIS A 62 4.87 12.52 -1.62
CA HIS A 62 5.55 13.29 -2.67
C HIS A 62 7.08 13.32 -2.54
N VAL A 63 7.67 12.33 -1.86
CA VAL A 63 9.11 12.19 -1.67
C VAL A 63 9.51 10.76 -2.05
N ARG A 64 10.37 10.64 -3.07
CA ARG A 64 10.96 9.36 -3.48
C ARG A 64 12.25 9.09 -2.70
N LEU A 65 12.34 7.95 -2.04
CA LEU A 65 13.47 7.56 -1.17
C LEU A 65 14.44 6.59 -1.84
N PHE A 66 14.71 6.79 -3.12
CA PHE A 66 15.62 5.94 -3.89
C PHE A 66 17.06 6.05 -3.37
N HIS A 67 17.67 4.91 -3.05
CA HIS A 67 19.07 4.77 -2.65
C HIS A 67 19.70 3.62 -3.43
N HIS A 68 20.92 3.81 -3.93
CA HIS A 68 21.63 2.80 -4.72
C HIS A 68 22.43 1.84 -3.84
#